data_AF-A0A9P7EXS9-F1
#
_entry.id   AF-A0A9P7EXS9-F1
#
_cell.length_a   1.000
_cell.length_b   1.000
_cell.length_c   1.000
_cell.angle_alpha   90.00
_cell.angle_beta   90.00
_cell.angle_gamma   90.00
#
_symmetry.space_group_name_H-M   'P 1'
#
loop_
_entity.id
_entity.type
_entity.pdbx_description
1 polymer ?
#
loop_
_entity_poly.entity_id
_entity_poly.type
_entity_poly.pdbx_seq_one_letter_code
_entity_poly.pdbx_strand_id
1 'polypeptide(L)'
;MSALYKPYVSNRKTTAAAPTPVTEFDILKASHKFLRDGADEEASTSWNDRLAQKYYESLYREFAICDLKHYRSGNFSLRWRTETEVLSGTGETTCANARCLEHAASSTSLTTLELPFTYEEHGQRKEALVKVVLCSKCVRKIMWKRKHEKRSEDEGVEAKTGESDKVKMDEDRRAPKSRSRTKDVELDDIDDEQHRARRRRSSRSRSPRAHKRNRDASPTLLPTRNSGS
;
A
#
# COMPACT_ATOMS: atom_id res chain seq x y z
N MET A 1 -79.09 19.45 5.60
CA MET A 1 -78.13 18.54 4.93
C MET A 1 -76.73 18.86 5.43
N SER A 2 -76.21 18.13 6.41
CA SER A 2 -74.79 18.16 6.78
C SER A 2 -74.39 16.74 7.19
N ALA A 3 -73.47 16.15 6.42
CA ALA A 3 -73.13 14.74 6.46
C ALA A 3 -72.27 14.36 7.68
N LEU A 4 -72.64 13.27 8.35
CA LEU A 4 -71.84 12.59 9.36
C LEU A 4 -70.75 11.76 8.67
N TYR A 5 -69.57 12.34 8.44
CA TYR A 5 -68.40 11.57 8.00
C TYR A 5 -67.58 11.13 9.23
N LYS A 6 -67.62 9.83 9.55
CA LYS A 6 -66.68 9.20 10.49
C LYS A 6 -65.47 8.71 9.70
N PRO A 7 -64.24 9.18 9.98
CA PRO A 7 -63.06 8.69 9.29
C PRO A 7 -62.77 7.24 9.70
N TYR A 8 -62.55 6.40 8.69
CA TYR A 8 -62.15 5.02 8.86
C TYR A 8 -60.71 4.96 9.39
N VAL A 9 -60.53 4.54 10.63
CA VAL A 9 -59.21 4.29 11.21
C VAL A 9 -58.72 2.95 10.66
N SER A 10 -57.86 3.01 9.64
CA SER A 10 -57.20 1.84 9.08
C SER A 10 -56.21 1.29 10.11
N ASN A 11 -56.60 0.21 10.78
CA ASN A 11 -55.74 -0.54 11.68
C ASN A 11 -54.65 -1.24 10.85
N ARG A 12 -53.52 -0.56 10.64
CA ARG A 12 -52.31 -1.20 10.10
C ARG A 12 -51.83 -2.19 11.16
N LYS A 13 -52.20 -3.45 10.98
CA LYS A 13 -51.50 -4.56 11.63
C LYS A 13 -50.02 -4.40 11.29
N THR A 14 -49.21 -4.06 12.29
CA THR A 14 -47.76 -4.19 12.23
C THR A 14 -47.49 -5.68 12.00
N THR A 15 -47.32 -6.07 10.74
CA THR A 15 -46.75 -7.37 10.40
C THR A 15 -45.35 -7.38 11.00
N ALA A 16 -45.16 -8.16 12.05
CA ALA A 16 -43.84 -8.49 12.56
C ALA A 16 -42.97 -8.91 11.36
N ALA A 17 -41.81 -8.27 11.22
CA ALA A 17 -40.89 -8.54 10.13
C ALA A 17 -40.63 -10.06 10.07
N ALA A 18 -40.96 -10.68 8.95
CA ALA A 18 -40.65 -12.09 8.74
C ALA A 18 -39.14 -12.30 8.94
N PRO A 19 -38.71 -13.40 9.60
CA PRO A 19 -37.29 -13.69 9.76
C PRO A 19 -36.65 -13.76 8.37
N THR A 20 -35.56 -13.02 8.18
CA THR A 20 -34.79 -13.07 6.94
C THR A 20 -34.34 -14.51 6.69
N PRO A 21 -34.58 -15.08 5.50
CA PRO A 21 -34.12 -16.43 5.21
C PRO A 21 -32.59 -16.47 5.31
N VAL A 22 -32.07 -17.43 6.09
CA VAL A 22 -30.64 -17.65 6.24
C VAL A 22 -30.10 -18.18 4.92
N THR A 23 -29.15 -17.48 4.32
CA THR A 23 -28.52 -17.89 3.06
C THR A 23 -27.31 -18.79 3.33
N GLU A 24 -26.87 -19.55 2.31
CA GLU A 24 -25.62 -20.32 2.40
C GLU A 24 -24.42 -19.42 2.75
N PHE A 25 -24.41 -18.19 2.23
CA PHE A 25 -23.39 -17.21 2.55
C PHE A 25 -23.39 -16.83 4.04
N ASP A 26 -24.57 -16.71 4.66
CA ASP A 26 -24.68 -16.44 6.10
C ASP A 26 -24.16 -17.62 6.93
N ILE A 27 -24.44 -18.85 6.50
CA ILE A 27 -23.94 -20.07 7.12
C ILE A 27 -22.41 -20.11 7.04
N LEU A 28 -21.85 -19.89 5.85
CA LEU A 28 -20.41 -19.82 5.64
C LEU A 28 -19.77 -18.75 6.51
N LYS A 29 -20.34 -17.55 6.57
CA LYS A 29 -19.80 -16.44 7.38
C LYS A 29 -19.78 -16.78 8.87
N ALA A 30 -20.80 -17.49 9.37
CA ALA A 30 -20.91 -17.88 10.77
C ALA A 30 -19.94 -19.01 11.15
N SER A 31 -19.72 -19.99 10.28
CA SER A 31 -18.86 -21.16 10.54
C SER A 31 -17.47 -21.08 9.89
N HIS A 32 -17.09 -19.94 9.28
CA HIS A 32 -15.77 -19.80 8.68
C HIS A 32 -14.67 -19.88 9.75
N LYS A 33 -13.60 -20.58 9.41
CA LYS A 33 -12.34 -20.61 10.16
C LYS A 33 -11.21 -20.29 9.18
N PHE A 34 -10.26 -19.46 9.61
CA PHE A 34 -9.09 -19.10 8.82
C PHE A 34 -8.18 -20.30 8.58
N LEU A 35 -7.99 -21.14 9.62
CA LEU A 35 -7.33 -22.44 9.52
C LEU A 35 -8.24 -23.51 10.12
N ARG A 36 -8.50 -24.55 9.33
CA ARG A 36 -9.12 -25.80 9.79
C ARG A 36 -8.00 -26.82 9.93
N ASP A 37 -7.47 -26.96 11.14
CA ASP A 37 -6.46 -27.97 11.43
C ASP A 37 -7.17 -29.33 11.47
N GLY A 38 -6.62 -30.37 10.85
CA GLY A 38 -7.25 -31.70 10.75
C GLY A 38 -7.60 -32.35 12.10
N ALA A 39 -7.15 -31.79 13.22
CA ALA A 39 -7.57 -32.19 14.56
C ALA A 39 -9.04 -31.83 14.88
N ASP A 40 -9.64 -30.89 14.15
CA ASP A 40 -11.06 -30.51 14.25
C ASP A 40 -11.99 -31.41 13.42
N GLU A 41 -11.51 -32.57 12.93
CA GLU A 41 -12.35 -33.54 12.19
C GLU A 41 -13.58 -33.98 13.00
N GLU A 42 -13.48 -34.01 14.34
CA GLU A 42 -14.60 -34.28 15.26
C GLU A 42 -15.69 -33.18 15.22
N ALA A 43 -15.32 -31.93 14.89
CA ALA A 43 -16.22 -30.78 14.83
C ALA A 43 -16.99 -30.66 13.50
N SER A 44 -16.74 -31.55 12.52
CA SER A 44 -17.48 -31.63 11.25
C SER A 44 -18.89 -32.25 11.38
N THR A 45 -19.43 -32.28 12.60
CA THR A 45 -20.68 -32.94 12.95
C THR A 45 -21.90 -32.23 12.35
N SER A 46 -21.86 -30.90 12.20
CA SER A 46 -22.98 -30.13 11.66
C SER A 46 -22.93 -30.00 10.14
N TRP A 47 -24.10 -29.94 9.50
CA TRP A 47 -24.19 -29.68 8.05
C TRP A 47 -23.53 -28.34 7.66
N ASN A 48 -23.65 -27.32 8.51
CA ASN A 48 -23.03 -26.00 8.33
C ASN A 48 -21.48 -26.09 8.33
N ASP A 49 -20.92 -26.94 9.18
CA ASP A 49 -19.47 -27.15 9.25
C ASP A 49 -18.96 -27.92 8.04
N ARG A 50 -19.72 -28.91 7.55
CA ARG A 50 -19.41 -29.62 6.30
C ARG A 50 -19.45 -28.70 5.08
N LEU A 51 -20.43 -27.80 5.02
CA LEU A 51 -20.52 -26.79 3.96
C LEU A 51 -19.29 -25.87 3.98
N ALA A 52 -18.92 -25.36 5.15
CA ALA A 52 -17.76 -24.49 5.30
C ALA A 52 -16.43 -25.22 5.11
N GLN A 53 -16.33 -26.49 5.48
CA GLN A 53 -15.17 -27.33 5.19
C GLN A 53 -15.00 -27.53 3.68
N LYS A 54 -16.06 -27.91 2.98
CA LYS A 54 -16.04 -28.07 1.52
C LYS A 54 -15.63 -26.77 0.82
N TYR A 55 -16.15 -25.63 1.29
CA TYR A 55 -15.73 -24.31 0.79
C TYR A 55 -14.24 -24.06 1.06
N TYR A 56 -13.77 -24.32 2.28
CA TYR A 56 -12.37 -24.14 2.67
C TYR A 56 -11.39 -24.99 1.85
N GLU A 57 -11.77 -26.23 1.52
CA GLU A 57 -11.00 -27.14 0.65
C GLU A 57 -10.95 -26.66 -0.80
N SER A 58 -11.97 -25.94 -1.27
CA SER A 58 -12.00 -25.35 -2.62
C SER A 58 -11.12 -24.10 -2.78
N LEU A 59 -10.66 -23.50 -1.68
CA LEU A 59 -9.86 -22.28 -1.71
C LEU A 59 -8.37 -22.57 -1.97
N TYR A 60 -7.79 -21.88 -2.95
CA TYR A 60 -6.36 -21.87 -3.21
C TYR A 60 -5.64 -20.93 -2.23
N ARG A 61 -5.14 -21.49 -1.12
CA ARG A 61 -4.57 -20.73 0.02
C ARG A 61 -3.08 -20.98 0.24
N GLU A 62 -2.36 -21.48 -0.77
CA GLU A 62 -0.92 -21.70 -0.64
C GLU A 62 -0.15 -20.37 -0.64
N PHE A 63 -0.46 -19.48 -1.58
CA PHE A 63 0.20 -18.17 -1.73
C PHE A 63 -0.80 -17.03 -1.58
N ALA A 64 -0.36 -15.95 -0.91
CA ALA A 64 -1.12 -14.71 -0.76
C ALA A 64 -0.52 -13.57 -1.60
N ILE A 65 -1.35 -12.56 -1.87
CA ILE A 65 -0.94 -11.26 -2.42
C ILE A 65 -0.64 -10.31 -1.27
N CYS A 66 0.40 -9.48 -1.44
CA CYS A 66 0.74 -8.43 -0.49
C CYS A 66 0.61 -7.03 -1.11
N ASP A 67 0.25 -6.02 -0.32
CA ASP A 67 0.42 -4.61 -0.72
C ASP A 67 1.55 -3.98 0.10
N LEU A 68 2.66 -3.68 -0.57
CA LEU A 68 3.84 -3.08 0.04
C LEU A 68 3.82 -1.55 0.00
N LYS A 69 2.69 -0.88 -0.28
CA LYS A 69 2.62 0.60 -0.35
C LYS A 69 3.22 1.31 0.86
N HIS A 70 3.03 0.77 2.06
CA HIS A 70 3.46 1.36 3.32
C HIS A 70 4.70 0.69 3.93
N TYR A 71 5.51 0.02 3.10
CA TYR A 71 6.69 -0.73 3.57
C TYR A 71 7.67 0.11 4.40
N ARG A 72 7.78 1.42 4.11
CA ARG A 72 8.66 2.33 4.85
C ARG A 72 8.25 2.53 6.31
N SER A 73 6.96 2.42 6.63
CA SER A 73 6.48 2.43 8.03
C SER A 73 6.48 1.04 8.65
N GLY A 74 6.95 0.01 7.94
CA GLY A 74 6.89 -1.39 8.36
C GLY A 74 5.51 -2.03 8.20
N ASN A 75 4.55 -1.34 7.57
CA ASN A 75 3.19 -1.84 7.42
C ASN A 75 3.01 -2.41 6.01
N PHE A 76 2.39 -3.58 5.94
CA PHE A 76 1.93 -4.20 4.70
C PHE A 76 0.62 -4.93 4.97
N SER A 77 -0.17 -5.14 3.93
CA SER A 77 -1.39 -5.94 4.01
C SER A 77 -1.25 -7.21 3.19
N LEU A 78 -2.01 -8.24 3.58
CA LEU A 78 -2.10 -9.52 2.89
C LEU A 78 -3.55 -9.80 2.52
N ARG A 79 -3.74 -10.50 1.42
CA ARG A 79 -5.01 -11.10 1.04
C ARG A 79 -4.80 -12.37 0.25
N TRP A 80 -5.76 -13.27 0.30
CA TRP A 80 -5.77 -14.43 -0.60
C TRP A 80 -5.92 -14.00 -2.06
N ARG A 81 -5.44 -14.86 -2.96
CA ARG A 81 -5.54 -14.67 -4.41
C ARG A 81 -7.00 -14.79 -4.85
N THR A 82 -7.37 -14.01 -5.86
CA THR A 82 -8.64 -14.22 -6.58
C THR A 82 -8.50 -15.36 -7.59
N GLU A 83 -9.62 -15.91 -8.05
CA GLU A 83 -9.63 -16.95 -9.09
C GLU A 83 -8.81 -16.54 -10.34
N THR A 84 -9.02 -15.32 -10.82
CA THR A 84 -8.28 -14.77 -11.96
C THR A 84 -6.77 -14.69 -11.72
N GLU A 85 -6.34 -14.40 -10.49
CA GLU A 85 -4.93 -14.35 -10.10
C GLU A 85 -4.32 -15.75 -10.01
N VAL A 86 -5.06 -16.72 -9.47
CA VAL A 86 -4.64 -18.12 -9.43
C VAL A 86 -4.45 -18.64 -10.86
N LEU A 87 -5.44 -18.45 -11.73
CA LEU A 87 -5.39 -18.93 -13.12
C LEU A 87 -4.27 -18.27 -13.95
N SER A 88 -3.94 -17.01 -13.66
CA SER A 88 -2.84 -16.31 -14.32
C SER A 88 -1.46 -16.61 -13.73
N GLY A 89 -1.38 -17.35 -12.62
CA GLY A 89 -0.14 -17.61 -11.89
C GLY A 89 0.36 -16.40 -11.07
N THR A 90 -0.47 -15.37 -10.91
CA THR A 90 -0.11 -14.16 -10.18
C THR A 90 0.24 -14.49 -8.73
N GLY A 91 1.40 -14.02 -8.27
CA GLY A 91 1.87 -14.26 -6.89
C GLY A 91 2.43 -15.66 -6.63
N GLU A 92 2.59 -16.48 -7.66
CA GLU A 92 3.24 -17.79 -7.62
C GLU A 92 4.37 -17.87 -8.65
N THR A 93 4.04 -17.63 -9.93
CA THR A 93 5.02 -17.50 -11.02
C THR A 93 5.41 -16.04 -11.28
N THR A 94 4.75 -15.10 -10.60
CA THR A 94 5.06 -13.67 -10.64
C THR A 94 5.12 -13.09 -9.22
N CYS A 95 5.62 -11.85 -9.10
CA CYS A 95 5.74 -11.18 -7.82
C CYS A 95 4.37 -10.93 -7.17
N ALA A 96 4.14 -11.35 -5.94
CA ALA A 96 2.90 -11.20 -5.20
C ALA A 96 2.60 -9.77 -4.70
N ASN A 97 3.46 -8.78 -4.95
CA ASN A 97 3.16 -7.40 -4.56
C ASN A 97 2.16 -6.78 -5.55
N ALA A 98 0.98 -6.41 -5.09
CA ALA A 98 -0.11 -5.86 -5.89
C ALA A 98 0.28 -4.62 -6.71
N ARG A 99 1.34 -3.91 -6.32
CA ARG A 99 1.85 -2.70 -6.98
C ARG A 99 3.22 -2.89 -7.63
N CYS A 100 3.62 -4.12 -7.96
CA CYS A 100 4.92 -4.35 -8.59
C CYS A 100 4.88 -3.98 -10.08
N LEU A 101 5.81 -3.15 -10.54
CA LEU A 101 5.94 -2.82 -11.97
C LEU A 101 6.52 -3.99 -12.79
N GLU A 102 7.22 -4.91 -12.12
CA GLU A 102 7.88 -6.08 -12.75
C GLU A 102 6.99 -7.32 -12.81
N HIS A 103 5.68 -7.19 -12.55
CA HIS A 103 4.72 -8.29 -12.66
C HIS A 103 4.79 -9.00 -14.02
N ALA A 104 5.02 -8.25 -15.08
CA ALA A 104 5.07 -8.75 -16.45
C ALA A 104 6.45 -9.30 -16.87
N ALA A 105 7.49 -9.12 -16.05
CA ALA A 105 8.84 -9.52 -16.40
C ALA A 105 9.09 -10.97 -15.95
N SER A 106 8.92 -11.90 -16.88
CA SER A 106 9.09 -13.36 -16.67
C SER A 106 10.51 -13.78 -16.24
N SER A 107 11.53 -12.93 -16.45
CA SER A 107 12.93 -13.22 -16.14
C SER A 107 13.40 -12.80 -14.73
N THR A 108 12.49 -12.34 -13.87
CA THR A 108 12.87 -11.82 -12.56
C THR A 108 13.04 -12.96 -11.56
N SER A 109 14.16 -12.98 -10.81
CA SER A 109 14.33 -13.94 -9.71
C SER A 109 13.29 -13.73 -8.62
N LEU A 110 12.55 -14.80 -8.33
CA LEU A 110 11.50 -14.83 -7.31
C LEU A 110 11.99 -15.53 -6.06
N THR A 111 11.49 -15.10 -4.92
CA THR A 111 11.82 -15.65 -3.60
C THR A 111 10.54 -15.86 -2.83
N THR A 112 10.33 -17.08 -2.36
CA THR A 112 9.23 -17.41 -1.46
C THR A 112 9.60 -17.02 -0.04
N LEU A 113 8.73 -16.26 0.62
CA LEU A 113 8.88 -15.82 2.00
C LEU A 113 7.65 -16.21 2.80
N GLU A 114 7.85 -16.55 4.07
CA GLU A 114 6.79 -16.77 5.04
C GLU A 114 6.66 -15.54 5.92
N LEU A 115 5.46 -14.95 5.96
CA LEU A 115 5.17 -13.74 6.70
C LEU A 115 4.30 -14.05 7.91
N PRO A 116 4.65 -13.55 9.10
CA PRO A 116 3.80 -13.71 10.27
C PRO A 116 2.52 -12.91 10.08
N PHE A 117 1.39 -13.58 10.27
CA PHE A 117 0.06 -13.01 10.20
C PHE A 117 -0.69 -13.31 11.49
N THR A 118 -0.95 -12.25 12.26
CA THR A 118 -1.77 -12.31 13.46
C THR A 118 -3.21 -11.99 13.12
N TYR A 119 -4.15 -12.81 13.58
CA TYR A 119 -5.59 -12.62 13.35
C TYR A 119 -6.39 -12.93 14.62
N GLU A 120 -7.63 -12.46 14.66
CA GLU A 120 -8.60 -12.78 15.72
C GLU A 120 -9.68 -13.69 15.15
N GLU A 121 -9.94 -14.80 15.82
CA GLU A 121 -10.97 -15.75 15.44
C GLU A 121 -11.73 -16.18 16.69
N HIS A 122 -13.06 -15.98 16.69
CA HIS A 122 -13.94 -16.25 17.84
C HIS A 122 -13.43 -15.62 19.16
N GLY A 123 -12.89 -14.40 19.10
CA GLY A 123 -12.37 -13.67 20.27
C GLY A 123 -11.01 -14.15 20.77
N GLN A 124 -10.36 -15.08 20.05
CA GLN A 124 -9.02 -15.57 20.36
C GLN A 124 -8.02 -15.03 19.35
N ARG A 125 -6.90 -14.50 19.84
CA ARG A 125 -5.79 -14.07 19.00
C ARG A 125 -4.97 -15.30 18.58
N LYS A 126 -4.82 -15.48 17.27
CA LYS A 126 -4.07 -16.57 16.63
C LYS A 126 -2.99 -15.99 15.72
N GLU A 127 -2.00 -16.81 15.41
CA GLU A 127 -0.88 -16.45 14.54
C GLU A 127 -0.63 -17.57 13.53
N ALA A 128 -0.36 -17.20 12.29
CA ALA A 128 -0.08 -18.13 11.20
C ALA A 128 1.03 -17.58 10.30
N LEU A 129 1.77 -18.47 9.64
CA LEU A 129 2.73 -18.10 8.61
C LEU A 129 2.05 -18.17 7.25
N VAL A 130 2.05 -17.05 6.52
CA VAL A 130 1.45 -16.94 5.19
C VAL A 130 2.56 -16.85 4.15
N LYS A 131 2.53 -17.71 3.14
CA LYS A 131 3.53 -17.71 2.07
C LYS A 131 3.21 -16.64 1.03
N VAL A 132 4.25 -15.93 0.59
CA VAL A 132 4.20 -14.99 -0.53
C VAL A 132 5.43 -15.17 -1.40
N VAL A 133 5.29 -14.98 -2.71
CA VAL A 133 6.42 -15.02 -3.66
C VAL A 133 6.75 -13.60 -4.08
N LEU A 134 7.98 -13.12 -3.91
CA LEU A 134 8.37 -11.74 -4.23
C LEU A 134 9.61 -11.68 -5.11
N CYS A 135 9.66 -10.69 -6.01
CA CYS A 135 10.90 -10.37 -6.73
C CYS A 135 11.92 -9.72 -5.79
N SER A 136 13.19 -9.74 -6.18
CA SER A 136 14.30 -9.14 -5.42
C SER A 136 14.07 -7.68 -4.97
N LYS A 137 13.40 -6.86 -5.78
CA LYS A 137 13.02 -5.48 -5.39
C LYS A 137 12.01 -5.46 -4.25
N CYS A 138 10.98 -6.31 -4.31
CA CYS A 138 9.95 -6.36 -3.28
C CYS A 138 10.44 -7.04 -2.00
N VAL A 139 11.37 -8.00 -2.10
CA VAL A 139 12.09 -8.55 -0.93
C VAL A 139 12.88 -7.46 -0.20
N ARG A 140 13.54 -6.55 -0.92
CA ARG A 140 14.21 -5.40 -0.29
C ARG A 140 13.23 -4.46 0.40
N LYS A 141 12.04 -4.22 -0.20
CA LYS A 141 10.99 -3.40 0.41
C LYS A 141 10.47 -4.00 1.70
N ILE A 142 10.16 -5.30 1.73
CA ILE A 142 9.63 -5.93 2.95
C ILE A 142 10.65 -5.98 4.08
N MET A 143 11.95 -6.09 3.75
CA MET A 143 13.04 -6.07 4.74
C MET A 143 13.52 -4.65 5.11
N TRP A 144 12.92 -3.61 4.55
CA TRP A 144 13.34 -2.21 4.73
C TRP A 144 13.43 -1.79 6.19
N LYS A 145 12.36 -2.02 6.97
CA LYS A 145 12.30 -1.61 8.38
C LYS A 145 13.42 -2.25 9.20
N ARG A 146 13.63 -3.57 9.05
CA ARG A 146 14.68 -4.31 9.77
C ARG A 146 16.08 -3.81 9.42
N LYS A 147 16.34 -3.49 8.14
CA LYS A 147 17.64 -2.92 7.70
C LYS A 147 17.86 -1.52 8.28
N HIS A 148 16.81 -0.69 8.32
CA HIS A 148 16.90 0.69 8.77
C HIS A 148 17.04 0.81 10.29
N GLU A 149 16.36 -0.03 11.07
CA GLU A 149 16.51 -0.09 12.54
C GLU A 149 17.93 -0.49 12.94
N LYS A 150 18.47 -1.57 12.35
CA LYS A 150 19.85 -2.01 12.60
C LYS A 150 20.88 -0.91 12.30
N ARG A 151 20.70 -0.18 11.19
CA ARG A 151 21.61 0.92 10.81
C ARG A 151 21.55 2.07 11.81
N SER A 152 20.36 2.42 12.31
CA SER A 152 20.23 3.46 13.33
C SER A 152 20.87 3.10 14.67
N GLU A 153 20.91 1.80 15.00
CA GLU A 153 21.63 1.31 16.18
C GLU A 153 23.15 1.40 15.99
N ASP A 154 23.67 0.93 14.85
CA ASP A 154 25.10 0.94 14.54
C ASP A 154 25.67 2.39 14.47
N GLU A 155 24.94 3.33 13.84
CA GLU A 155 25.33 4.76 13.79
C GLU A 155 25.25 5.45 15.17
N GLY A 156 24.33 5.01 16.04
CA GLY A 156 24.20 5.50 17.42
C GLY A 156 25.32 5.01 18.35
N VAL A 157 25.95 3.88 18.04
CA VAL A 157 27.11 3.36 18.77
C VAL A 157 28.39 4.09 18.35
N GLU A 158 28.63 4.31 17.06
CA GLU A 158 29.80 5.05 16.57
C GLU A 158 29.84 6.51 17.07
N ALA A 159 28.69 7.16 17.22
CA ALA A 159 28.61 8.52 17.76
C ALA A 159 29.01 8.61 19.25
N LYS A 160 28.84 7.53 20.04
CA LYS A 160 29.19 7.49 21.47
C LYS A 160 30.66 7.19 21.75
N THR A 161 31.36 6.54 20.82
CA THR A 161 32.79 6.22 20.97
C THR A 161 33.72 7.35 20.51
N GLY A 162 33.18 8.38 19.83
CA GLY A 162 33.94 9.55 19.33
C GLY A 162 34.07 10.72 20.31
N GLU A 163 33.44 10.68 21.48
CA GLU A 163 33.38 11.78 22.46
C GLU A 163 34.21 11.48 23.72
N SER A 164 35.44 10.99 23.58
CA SER A 164 36.37 10.83 24.72
C SER A 164 37.84 11.09 24.40
N ASP A 165 38.16 11.72 23.27
CA ASP A 165 39.54 12.14 23.01
C ASP A 165 39.59 13.57 22.44
N LYS A 166 39.44 14.55 23.34
CA LYS A 166 39.85 15.94 23.12
C LYS A 166 41.04 16.26 24.01
N VAL A 167 42.18 15.63 23.73
CA VAL A 167 43.47 16.18 24.16
C VAL A 167 43.92 17.22 23.14
N LYS A 168 44.11 18.44 23.62
CA LYS A 168 44.63 19.60 22.88
C LYS A 168 46.01 19.30 22.31
N MET A 169 46.22 19.50 21.01
CA MET A 169 47.53 19.88 20.48
C MET A 169 47.35 20.96 19.42
N ASP A 170 48.03 22.07 19.70
CA ASP A 170 48.13 23.28 18.91
C ASP A 170 49.12 23.08 17.73
N GLU A 171 48.87 23.82 16.66
CA GLU A 171 49.79 24.32 15.61
C GLU A 171 50.85 23.37 14.98
N ASP A 172 50.68 22.96 13.70
CA ASP A 172 51.40 23.53 12.54
C ASP A 172 51.10 22.76 11.20
N ARG A 173 51.25 23.49 10.10
CA ARG A 173 50.91 23.32 8.66
C ARG A 173 51.09 21.95 7.98
N ARG A 174 50.07 21.51 7.21
CA ARG A 174 50.03 21.36 5.72
C ARG A 174 48.84 20.50 5.23
N ALA A 175 48.24 20.92 4.12
CA ALA A 175 47.05 20.33 3.48
C ALA A 175 47.36 19.06 2.63
N PRO A 176 46.38 18.47 1.91
CA PRO A 176 45.67 17.25 2.30
C PRO A 176 46.02 16.04 1.40
N LYS A 177 45.91 14.81 1.92
CA LYS A 177 45.90 13.59 1.09
C LYS A 177 44.65 12.76 1.34
N SER A 178 43.75 12.86 0.35
CA SER A 178 42.87 11.82 -0.16
C SER A 178 42.73 10.55 0.68
N ARG A 179 41.65 10.46 1.46
CA ARG A 179 40.98 9.18 1.75
C ARG A 179 39.59 9.26 1.15
N SER A 180 39.42 8.64 -0.01
CA SER A 180 38.11 8.38 -0.60
C SER A 180 37.35 7.45 0.34
N ARG A 181 36.59 8.04 1.27
CA ARG A 181 35.40 7.38 1.81
C ARG A 181 34.36 7.45 0.71
N THR A 182 34.26 6.39 -0.09
CA THR A 182 33.06 6.12 -0.87
C THR A 182 31.90 6.10 0.11
N LYS A 183 31.16 7.21 0.19
CA LYS A 183 29.79 7.18 0.67
C LYS A 183 29.02 6.45 -0.42
N ASP A 184 28.70 5.18 -0.19
CA ASP A 184 27.63 4.49 -0.90
C ASP A 184 26.33 5.21 -0.57
N VAL A 185 26.08 6.33 -1.27
CA VAL A 185 24.74 6.84 -1.47
C VAL A 185 24.09 5.86 -2.44
N GLU A 186 23.53 4.78 -1.90
CA GLU A 186 22.50 4.02 -2.61
C GLU A 186 21.44 5.04 -3.03
N LEU A 187 21.39 5.34 -4.32
CA LEU A 187 20.34 6.15 -4.92
C LEU A 187 19.04 5.37 -4.69
N ASP A 188 18.30 5.74 -3.65
CA ASP A 188 16.92 5.31 -3.45
C ASP A 188 16.19 5.54 -4.78
N ASP A 189 15.75 4.45 -5.42
CA ASP A 189 14.79 4.47 -6.53
C ASP A 189 13.56 5.24 -6.04
N ILE A 190 13.53 6.54 -6.34
CA ILE A 190 12.40 7.42 -6.05
C ILE A 190 11.29 6.98 -7.00
N ASP A 191 10.36 6.20 -6.47
CA ASP A 191 9.08 5.86 -7.09
C ASP A 191 8.41 7.16 -7.61
N ASP A 192 8.36 7.29 -8.94
CA ASP A 192 8.04 8.48 -9.76
C ASP A 192 6.65 9.10 -9.46
N GLU A 193 5.81 8.39 -8.71
CA GLU A 193 4.40 8.74 -8.54
C GLU A 193 4.16 9.93 -7.58
N GLN A 194 5.00 10.12 -6.56
CA GLN A 194 4.84 11.25 -5.62
C GLN A 194 5.43 12.58 -6.14
N HIS A 195 6.40 12.54 -7.06
CA HIS A 195 7.02 13.77 -7.60
C HIS A 195 6.11 14.50 -8.60
N ARG A 196 5.24 13.78 -9.32
CA ARG A 196 4.25 14.39 -10.22
C ARG A 196 3.19 15.22 -9.47
N ALA A 197 2.78 14.76 -8.28
CA ALA A 197 1.84 15.49 -7.44
C ALA A 197 2.43 16.79 -6.85
N ARG A 198 3.73 16.79 -6.50
CA ARG A 198 4.42 17.97 -5.96
C ARG A 198 4.74 19.03 -7.02
N ARG A 199 5.13 18.64 -8.25
CA ARG A 199 5.36 19.60 -9.35
C ARG A 199 4.07 20.29 -9.83
N ARG A 200 2.91 19.63 -9.75
CA ARG A 200 1.62 20.24 -10.11
C ARG A 200 1.09 21.24 -9.08
N ARG A 201 1.56 21.20 -7.82
CA ARG A 201 1.17 22.19 -6.79
C ARG A 201 2.08 23.43 -6.76
N SER A 202 3.25 23.39 -7.42
CA SER A 202 4.24 24.47 -7.40
C SER A 202 4.28 25.33 -8.68
N SER A 203 3.16 25.45 -9.41
CA SER A 203 3.06 26.33 -10.59
C SER A 203 2.00 27.44 -10.48
N ARG A 204 1.46 27.69 -9.28
CA ARG A 204 0.56 28.84 -9.02
C ARG A 204 1.15 29.78 -7.97
N SER A 205 2.05 30.67 -8.42
CA SER A 205 2.19 32.06 -7.97
C SER A 205 3.54 32.67 -8.39
N ARG A 206 3.58 33.24 -9.59
CA ARG A 206 4.47 34.37 -9.90
C ARG A 206 3.60 35.47 -10.49
N SER A 207 3.08 36.33 -9.62
CA SER A 207 2.43 37.58 -10.01
C SER A 207 3.42 38.45 -10.81
N PRO A 208 3.00 39.10 -11.90
CA PRO A 208 3.88 40.01 -12.65
C PRO A 208 4.10 41.29 -11.83
N ARG A 209 5.36 41.62 -11.51
CA ARG A 209 5.72 42.96 -11.00
C ARG A 209 5.91 43.90 -12.20
N ALA A 210 5.14 44.97 -12.19
CA ALA A 210 5.21 46.09 -13.11
C ALA A 210 6.57 46.78 -13.05
N HIS A 211 7.14 47.12 -14.21
CA HIS A 211 8.20 48.12 -14.30
C HIS A 211 7.78 49.24 -15.27
N LYS A 212 7.94 50.47 -14.79
CA LYS A 212 7.47 51.74 -15.37
C LYS A 212 8.26 52.15 -16.63
N ARG A 213 7.50 52.81 -17.51
CA ARG A 213 7.82 53.73 -18.63
C ARG A 213 9.14 54.52 -18.59
N ASN A 214 9.74 54.68 -19.77
CA ASN A 214 10.20 55.94 -20.40
C ASN A 214 10.28 55.70 -21.93
N ARG A 215 9.52 56.35 -22.84
CA ARG A 215 9.74 57.68 -23.49
C ARG A 215 11.22 57.86 -23.92
N ASP A 216 11.60 58.07 -25.18
CA ASP A 216 11.01 58.73 -26.35
C ASP A 216 11.61 58.22 -27.68
N ALA A 217 10.89 58.41 -28.80
CA ALA A 217 11.37 58.85 -30.13
C ALA A 217 10.53 58.26 -31.29
N SER A 218 9.65 59.09 -31.87
CA SER A 218 9.11 58.98 -33.24
C SER A 218 10.09 59.65 -34.23
N PRO A 219 10.05 59.39 -35.55
CA PRO A 219 8.99 59.92 -36.45
C PRO A 219 8.49 58.89 -37.51
N THR A 220 7.18 58.81 -37.82
CA THR A 220 6.45 59.45 -38.95
C THR A 220 7.01 59.05 -40.35
N LEU A 221 6.29 58.43 -41.30
CA LEU A 221 5.07 58.87 -42.00
C LEU A 221 4.37 57.71 -42.78
N LEU A 222 3.08 57.92 -43.03
CA LEU A 222 2.00 57.14 -43.69
C LEU A 222 2.09 57.15 -45.25
N PRO A 223 1.01 56.83 -46.02
CA PRO A 223 0.13 55.63 -46.09
C PRO A 223 -0.03 55.13 -47.55
N THR A 224 -0.76 54.02 -47.80
CA THR A 224 -1.86 53.95 -48.80
C THR A 224 -2.62 52.61 -48.81
N ARG A 225 -3.93 52.73 -49.07
CA ARG A 225 -4.97 51.71 -49.32
C ARG A 225 -4.70 50.89 -50.61
N ASN A 226 -5.27 49.68 -50.74
CA ASN A 226 -6.55 49.40 -51.45
C ASN A 226 -6.76 47.90 -51.79
N SER A 227 -8.05 47.48 -51.84
CA SER A 227 -8.70 46.42 -52.67
C SER A 227 -8.02 45.05 -52.87
N GLY A 228 -8.63 43.91 -52.60
CA GLY A 228 -9.94 43.47 -53.09
C GLY A 228 -9.75 42.50 -54.27
N SER A 229 -10.05 41.21 -54.06
CA SER A 229 -10.53 40.18 -55.01
C SER A 229 -10.80 38.91 -54.24
#